data_AF-A0A497N1G0-F1
#
_entry.id   AF-A0A497N1G0-F1
#
_cell.length_a   1.000
_cell.length_b   1.000
_cell.length_c   1.000
_cell.angle_alpha   90.00
_cell.angle_beta   90.00
_cell.angle_gamma   90.00
#
_symmetry.space_group_name_H-M   'P 1'
#
loop_
_entity.id
_entity.type
_entity.pdbx_description
1 polymer ?
#
loop_
_entity_poly.entity_id
_entity_poly.type
_entity_poly.pdbx_seq_one_letter_code
_entity_poly.pdbx_strand_id
1 'polypeptide(L)'
;GGNEFSTVPSSANLHINTRVPPTLSIEIVLDEVYKVVEDYRSENGVDVRLSVIDSCPPYEADKNSLLVRSIAYAIRRVRKSQAVLVRRTGSGDMNLFGSTRNVPVVTYGAGDAHLDHTPNEYVVVDEYLDSIKILCEGVKKLRELHLKTMKNKGTK
;
A
#
# COMPACT_ATOMS: atom_id res chain seq x y z
N GLY A 1 25.80 17.71 -2.87
CA GLY A 1 26.09 19.15 -2.71
C GLY A 1 27.57 19.38 -2.95
N GLY A 2 27.96 20.62 -3.27
CA GLY A 2 29.34 21.03 -3.54
C GLY A 2 29.59 21.40 -5.01
N ASN A 3 30.29 22.53 -5.23
CA ASN A 3 30.59 23.06 -6.57
C ASN A 3 32.08 22.97 -6.94
N GLU A 4 32.98 22.79 -5.96
CA GLU A 4 34.44 22.81 -6.16
C GLU A 4 35.13 21.64 -5.43
N PHE A 5 36.28 21.23 -5.93
CA PHE A 5 37.13 20.23 -5.27
C PHE A 5 37.90 20.89 -4.11
N SER A 6 38.01 20.19 -2.98
CA SER A 6 38.79 20.59 -1.79
C SER A 6 38.24 21.74 -0.93
N THR A 7 36.96 22.10 -1.05
CA THR A 7 36.27 23.02 -0.13
C THR A 7 35.16 22.30 0.65
N VAL A 8 34.88 22.76 1.88
CA VAL A 8 33.73 22.29 2.65
C VAL A 8 32.46 22.83 1.99
N PRO A 9 31.49 21.98 1.59
CA PRO A 9 30.27 22.44 0.94
C PRO A 9 29.46 23.39 1.83
N SER A 10 29.04 24.52 1.27
CA SER A 10 28.20 25.50 1.98
C SER A 10 26.72 25.11 2.07
N SER A 11 26.28 24.15 1.27
CA SER A 11 24.91 23.61 1.31
C SER A 11 24.82 22.18 0.77
N ALA A 12 23.81 21.46 1.23
CA ALA A 12 23.44 20.15 0.73
C ALA A 12 21.92 20.01 0.71
N ASN A 13 21.40 19.27 -0.27
CA ASN A 13 20.00 18.90 -0.37
C ASN A 13 19.88 17.38 -0.23
N LEU A 14 18.86 16.94 0.49
CA LEU A 14 18.58 15.53 0.73
C LEU A 14 17.10 15.27 0.49
N HIS A 15 16.80 14.26 -0.31
CA HIS A 15 15.44 13.76 -0.49
C HIS A 15 15.36 12.38 0.16
N ILE A 16 14.47 12.23 1.13
CA ILE A 16 14.24 10.98 1.85
C ILE A 16 12.83 10.51 1.54
N ASN A 17 12.69 9.23 1.20
CA ASN A 17 11.41 8.56 1.10
C ASN A 17 11.37 7.44 2.14
N THR A 18 10.34 7.42 2.97
CA THR A 18 10.16 6.41 4.02
C THR A 18 8.79 5.76 3.92
N ARG A 19 8.70 4.48 4.30
CA ARG A 19 7.45 3.72 4.34
C ARG A 19 6.94 3.66 5.77
N VAL A 20 5.73 4.15 6.00
CA VAL A 20 5.08 4.11 7.31
C VAL A 20 4.36 2.76 7.48
N PRO A 21 4.65 1.96 8.52
CA PRO A 21 3.92 0.73 8.79
C PRO A 21 2.49 1.00 9.28
N PRO A 22 1.52 0.07 9.12
CA PRO A 22 0.14 0.26 9.57
C PRO A 22 -0.06 0.50 11.07
N THR A 23 0.95 0.20 11.89
CA THR A 23 0.92 0.42 13.34
C THR A 23 1.27 1.85 13.75
N LEU A 24 1.73 2.69 12.80
CA LEU A 24 2.11 4.08 13.04
C LEU A 24 1.26 5.01 12.17
N SER A 25 1.02 6.22 12.66
CA SER A 25 0.40 7.29 11.88
C SER A 25 1.49 8.15 11.23
N ILE A 26 1.12 8.90 10.18
CA ILE A 26 2.06 9.81 9.50
C ILE A 26 2.55 10.88 10.47
N GLU A 27 1.66 11.37 11.32
CA GLU A 27 1.93 12.43 12.29
C GLU A 27 3.04 12.01 13.26
N ILE A 28 2.95 10.80 13.82
CA ILE A 28 3.98 10.27 14.73
C ILE A 28 5.35 10.20 14.05
N VAL A 29 5.38 9.77 12.78
CA VAL A 29 6.64 9.69 12.03
C VAL A 29 7.21 11.07 11.73
N LEU A 30 6.35 12.01 11.32
CA LEU A 30 6.78 13.38 11.04
C LEU A 30 7.27 14.09 12.30
N ASP A 31 6.60 13.91 13.44
CA ASP A 31 7.01 14.49 14.72
C ASP A 31 8.42 14.02 15.12
N GLU A 32 8.73 12.73 14.92
CA GLU A 32 10.08 12.20 15.17
C GLU A 32 11.12 12.80 14.22
N VAL A 33 10.79 12.96 12.92
CA VAL A 33 11.69 13.62 11.97
C VAL A 33 11.92 15.08 12.34
N TYR A 34 10.87 15.82 12.72
CA TYR A 34 11.00 17.22 13.15
C TYR A 34 11.90 17.34 14.37
N LYS A 35 11.75 16.43 15.34
CA LYS A 35 12.58 16.38 16.54
C LYS A 35 14.05 16.17 16.21
N VAL A 36 14.37 15.17 15.38
CA VAL A 36 15.76 14.90 14.94
C VAL A 36 16.37 16.10 14.23
N VAL A 37 15.60 16.79 13.38
CA VAL A 37 16.07 17.99 12.67
C VAL A 37 16.35 19.14 13.62
N GLU A 38 15.50 19.35 14.63
CA GLU A 38 15.67 20.42 15.60
C GLU A 38 16.85 20.14 16.55
N ASP A 39 17.01 18.90 17.01
CA ASP A 39 18.16 18.47 17.81
C ASP A 39 19.46 18.74 17.03
N TYR A 40 19.53 18.32 15.77
CA TYR A 40 20.70 18.55 14.91
C TYR A 40 20.99 20.04 14.67
N ARG A 41 19.95 20.85 14.46
CA ARG A 41 20.08 22.31 14.33
C ARG A 41 20.67 22.93 15.59
N SER A 42 20.18 22.53 16.76
CA SER A 42 20.60 23.08 18.05
C SER A 42 22.07 22.75 18.39
N GLU A 43 22.53 21.55 18.03
CA GLU A 43 23.88 21.07 18.32
C GLU A 43 24.94 21.64 17.35
N ASN A 44 24.57 21.89 16.09
CA ASN A 44 25.54 22.19 15.03
C ASN A 44 25.48 23.63 14.51
N GLY A 45 24.46 24.42 14.90
CA GLY A 45 24.35 25.83 14.51
C GLY A 45 24.14 26.06 13.01
N VAL A 46 23.54 25.09 12.31
CA VAL A 46 23.29 25.15 10.86
C VAL A 46 21.81 25.45 10.53
N ASP A 47 21.54 26.16 9.43
CA ASP A 47 20.17 26.29 8.92
C ASP A 47 19.76 24.99 8.19
N VAL A 48 18.70 24.35 8.67
CA VAL A 48 18.11 23.16 8.06
C VAL A 48 16.66 23.47 7.72
N ARG A 49 16.29 23.30 6.45
CA ARG A 49 14.89 23.47 6.00
C ARG A 49 14.32 22.11 5.65
N LEU A 50 13.23 21.76 6.33
CA LEU A 50 12.48 20.54 6.08
C LEU A 50 11.15 20.89 5.41
N SER A 51 10.80 20.15 4.38
CA SER A 51 9.50 20.23 3.70
C SER A 51 9.03 18.83 3.35
N VAL A 52 7.77 18.53 3.68
CA VAL A 52 7.12 17.28 3.28
C VAL A 52 6.58 17.46 1.86
N ILE A 53 7.11 16.67 0.92
CA ILE A 53 6.72 16.76 -0.49
C ILE A 53 5.41 16.02 -0.76
N ASP A 54 5.27 14.83 -0.20
CA ASP A 54 4.09 13.97 -0.35
C ASP A 54 3.93 13.09 0.90
N SER A 55 2.69 12.70 1.19
CA SER A 55 2.37 11.75 2.25
C SER A 55 1.17 10.89 1.88
N CYS A 56 1.25 9.60 2.21
CA CYS A 56 0.20 8.63 1.90
C CYS A 56 -0.04 7.74 3.13
N PRO A 57 -1.27 7.69 3.66
CA PRO A 57 -1.55 6.96 4.89
C PRO A 57 -1.33 5.45 4.68
N PRO A 58 -0.83 4.73 5.69
CA PRO A 58 -0.77 3.28 5.60
C PRO A 58 -2.18 2.70 5.59
N TYR A 59 -2.36 1.58 4.90
CA TYR A 59 -3.65 0.92 4.79
C TYR A 59 -3.49 -0.60 4.81
N GLU A 60 -4.31 -1.25 5.63
CA GLU A 60 -4.43 -2.70 5.66
C GLU A 60 -5.92 -3.05 5.74
N ALA A 61 -6.41 -3.77 4.73
CA ALA A 61 -7.79 -4.26 4.73
C ALA A 61 -7.95 -5.38 5.76
N ASP A 62 -9.11 -5.43 6.43
CA ASP A 62 -9.44 -6.55 7.31
C ASP A 62 -9.46 -7.87 6.52
N LYS A 63 -8.60 -8.81 6.93
CA LYS A 63 -8.51 -10.17 6.37
C LYS A 63 -9.82 -10.95 6.44
N ASN A 64 -10.71 -10.59 7.37
CA ASN A 64 -12.01 -11.22 7.55
C ASN A 64 -13.14 -10.51 6.77
N SER A 65 -12.84 -9.40 6.10
CA SER A 65 -13.81 -8.67 5.29
C SER A 65 -14.43 -9.56 4.22
N LEU A 66 -15.68 -9.27 3.85
CA LEU A 66 -16.37 -10.03 2.81
C LEU A 66 -15.62 -9.99 1.48
N LEU A 67 -14.95 -8.86 1.17
CA LEU A 67 -14.15 -8.66 -0.02
C LEU A 67 -12.93 -9.57 -0.06
N VAL A 68 -12.13 -9.61 1.00
CA VAL A 68 -10.95 -10.51 1.08
C VAL A 68 -11.39 -11.96 0.94
N ARG A 69 -12.45 -12.36 1.65
CA ARG A 69 -12.98 -13.72 1.61
C ARG A 69 -13.52 -14.12 0.24
N SER A 70 -14.18 -13.21 -0.47
CA SER A 70 -14.73 -13.50 -1.80
C SER A 70 -13.64 -13.68 -2.85
N ILE A 71 -12.61 -12.84 -2.83
CA ILE A 71 -11.46 -12.96 -3.73
C ILE A 71 -10.64 -14.22 -3.41
N ALA A 72 -10.37 -14.50 -2.13
CA ALA A 72 -9.65 -15.71 -1.73
C ALA A 72 -10.38 -17.00 -2.17
N TYR A 73 -11.71 -17.02 -2.05
CA TYR A 73 -12.55 -18.10 -2.56
C TYR A 73 -12.41 -18.25 -4.10
N ALA A 74 -12.47 -17.14 -4.83
CA ALA A 74 -12.38 -17.16 -6.29
C ALA A 74 -11.03 -17.66 -6.79
N ILE A 75 -9.92 -17.20 -6.18
CA ILE A 75 -8.56 -17.71 -6.45
C ILE A 75 -8.52 -19.23 -6.26
N ARG A 76 -8.99 -19.73 -5.11
CA ARG A 76 -9.02 -21.17 -4.84
C ARG A 76 -9.85 -21.95 -5.83
N ARG A 77 -10.98 -21.41 -6.26
CA ARG A 77 -11.87 -22.08 -7.20
C ARG A 77 -11.28 -22.18 -8.60
N VAL A 78 -10.67 -21.10 -9.10
CA VAL A 78 -10.14 -21.01 -10.46
C VAL A 78 -8.78 -21.72 -10.56
N ARG A 79 -7.84 -21.40 -9.66
CA ARG A 79 -6.44 -21.87 -9.72
C ARG A 79 -6.20 -23.18 -8.98
N LYS A 80 -7.19 -23.69 -8.24
CA LYS A 80 -7.08 -24.88 -7.36
C LYS A 80 -5.98 -24.77 -6.30
N SER A 81 -5.57 -23.55 -5.96
CA SER A 81 -4.51 -23.25 -5.00
C SER A 81 -5.01 -22.35 -3.87
N GLN A 82 -4.30 -22.32 -2.74
CA GLN A 82 -4.66 -21.43 -1.65
C GLN A 82 -4.28 -19.98 -1.99
N ALA A 83 -5.19 -19.05 -1.75
CA ALA A 83 -4.88 -17.63 -1.84
C ALA A 83 -3.88 -17.24 -0.74
N VAL A 84 -2.82 -16.52 -1.13
CA VAL A 84 -1.83 -15.98 -0.20
C VAL A 84 -2.11 -14.49 -0.03
N LEU A 85 -2.25 -14.04 1.22
CA LEU A 85 -2.37 -12.62 1.52
C LEU A 85 -0.97 -12.01 1.62
N VAL A 86 -0.70 -11.01 0.80
CA VAL A 86 0.60 -10.33 0.73
C VAL A 86 0.41 -8.88 1.10
N ARG A 87 1.31 -8.34 1.93
CA ARG A 87 1.40 -6.91 2.20
C ARG A 87 2.28 -6.25 1.15
N ARG A 88 1.70 -5.35 0.35
CA ARG A 88 2.47 -4.51 -0.56
C ARG A 88 2.99 -3.31 0.21
N THR A 89 4.29 -3.06 0.11
CA THR A 89 4.97 -1.91 0.74
C THR A 89 4.96 -0.67 -0.14
N GLY A 90 4.49 -0.78 -1.38
CA GLY A 90 4.18 0.34 -2.26
C GLY A 90 2.89 1.06 -1.85
N SER A 91 2.80 2.34 -2.20
CA SER A 91 1.59 3.16 -2.01
C SER A 91 0.75 3.09 -3.29
N GLY A 92 -0.57 3.11 -3.15
CA GLY A 92 -1.49 3.22 -4.28
C GLY A 92 -2.86 3.74 -3.85
N ASP A 93 -3.81 3.83 -4.78
CA ASP A 93 -5.13 4.41 -4.53
C ASP A 93 -5.90 3.77 -3.37
N MET A 94 -5.64 2.48 -3.10
CA MET A 94 -6.22 1.77 -1.96
C MET A 94 -5.89 2.42 -0.62
N ASN A 95 -4.69 3.01 -0.49
CA ASN A 95 -4.24 3.67 0.72
C ASN A 95 -5.15 4.84 1.06
N LEU A 96 -5.31 5.75 0.11
CA LEU A 96 -6.14 6.93 0.28
C LEU A 96 -7.63 6.57 0.35
N PHE A 97 -8.14 5.77 -0.59
CA PHE A 97 -9.57 5.46 -0.63
C PHE A 97 -10.01 4.62 0.57
N GLY A 98 -9.24 3.58 0.91
CA GLY A 98 -9.56 2.68 2.00
C GLY A 98 -9.51 3.36 3.37
N SER A 99 -8.50 4.20 3.61
CA SER A 99 -8.39 4.97 4.85
C SER A 99 -9.48 6.04 4.97
N THR A 100 -9.81 6.76 3.90
CA THR A 100 -10.76 7.88 3.97
C THR A 100 -12.23 7.46 3.93
N ARG A 101 -12.57 6.36 3.26
CA ARG A 101 -13.97 5.93 3.07
C ARG A 101 -14.40 4.79 3.99
N ASN A 102 -13.48 4.20 4.75
CA ASN A 102 -13.75 3.03 5.58
C ASN A 102 -14.43 1.88 4.79
N VAL A 103 -14.07 1.76 3.51
CA VAL A 103 -14.52 0.69 2.62
C VAL A 103 -13.33 -0.25 2.43
N PRO A 104 -13.48 -1.57 2.63
CA PRO A 104 -12.42 -2.52 2.34
C PRO A 104 -12.00 -2.43 0.86
N VAL A 105 -10.71 -2.31 0.61
CA VAL A 105 -10.08 -2.31 -0.71
C VAL A 105 -9.00 -3.38 -0.72
N VAL A 106 -8.90 -4.14 -1.81
CA VAL A 106 -7.82 -5.12 -2.00
C VAL A 106 -7.19 -4.91 -3.36
N THR A 107 -5.88 -5.08 -3.43
CA THR A 107 -5.15 -5.09 -4.70
C THR A 107 -4.98 -6.54 -5.15
N TYR A 108 -5.38 -6.81 -6.39
CA TYR A 108 -5.25 -8.11 -7.03
C TYR A 108 -4.92 -7.91 -8.51
N GLY A 109 -3.95 -8.66 -9.02
CA GLY A 109 -3.51 -8.61 -10.41
C GLY A 109 -2.95 -9.96 -10.87
N ALA A 110 -2.91 -10.17 -12.19
CA ALA A 110 -2.20 -11.27 -12.81
C ALA A 110 -0.68 -11.01 -12.84
N GLY A 111 0.12 -12.06 -13.04
CA GLY A 111 1.54 -11.91 -13.26
C GLY A 111 2.38 -11.90 -11.99
N ASP A 112 3.69 -11.82 -12.21
CA ASP A 112 4.68 -11.67 -11.16
C ASP A 112 5.02 -10.19 -10.97
N ALA A 113 4.66 -9.66 -9.81
CA ALA A 113 4.90 -8.26 -9.49
C ALA A 113 6.37 -7.91 -9.23
N HIS A 114 7.29 -8.88 -9.24
CA HIS A 114 8.73 -8.56 -9.31
C HIS A 114 9.14 -8.03 -10.69
N LEU A 115 8.29 -8.21 -11.72
CA LEU A 115 8.52 -7.71 -13.07
C LEU A 115 8.05 -6.26 -13.25
N ASP A 116 7.24 -5.74 -12.33
CA ASP A 116 6.72 -4.36 -12.36
C ASP A 116 7.89 -3.36 -12.45
N HIS A 117 7.80 -2.41 -13.38
CA HIS A 117 8.82 -1.38 -13.63
C HIS A 117 10.20 -1.91 -14.06
N THR A 118 10.27 -3.12 -14.60
CA THR A 118 11.49 -3.68 -15.19
C THR A 118 11.44 -3.59 -16.72
N PRO A 119 12.59 -3.58 -17.43
CA PRO A 119 12.61 -3.66 -18.89
C PRO A 119 11.97 -4.93 -19.48
N ASN A 120 11.78 -5.97 -18.66
CA ASN A 120 11.21 -7.26 -19.05
C ASN A 120 9.83 -7.46 -18.42
N GLU A 121 9.03 -6.41 -18.35
CA GLU A 121 7.66 -6.48 -17.86
C GLU A 121 6.79 -7.32 -18.82
N TYR A 122 6.24 -8.42 -18.33
CA TYR A 122 5.29 -9.25 -19.08
C TYR A 122 4.30 -9.94 -18.12
N VAL A 123 3.21 -10.43 -18.70
CA VAL A 123 2.25 -11.29 -18.02
C VAL A 123 2.01 -12.55 -18.85
N VAL A 124 1.93 -13.70 -18.19
CA VAL A 124 1.58 -14.96 -18.85
C VAL A 124 0.10 -14.90 -19.24
N VAL A 125 -0.22 -15.22 -20.50
CA VAL A 125 -1.60 -15.13 -21.02
C VAL A 125 -2.60 -15.94 -20.18
N ASP A 126 -2.22 -17.14 -19.75
CA ASP A 126 -3.08 -17.98 -18.91
C ASP A 126 -3.32 -17.35 -17.53
N GLU A 127 -2.33 -16.69 -16.93
CA GLU A 127 -2.51 -15.97 -15.66
C GLU A 127 -3.43 -14.75 -15.84
N TYR A 128 -3.29 -14.04 -16.96
CA TYR A 128 -4.18 -12.95 -17.31
C TYR A 128 -5.62 -13.43 -17.46
N LEU A 129 -5.85 -14.51 -18.22
CA LEU A 129 -7.19 -15.08 -18.41
C LEU A 129 -7.78 -15.64 -17.11
N ASP A 130 -6.96 -16.26 -16.26
CA ASP A 130 -7.40 -16.72 -14.94
C ASP A 130 -7.75 -15.56 -14.02
N SER A 131 -7.04 -14.43 -14.09
CA SER A 131 -7.36 -13.25 -13.30
C SER A 131 -8.74 -12.68 -13.63
N ILE A 132 -9.13 -12.69 -14.91
CA ILE A 132 -10.47 -12.30 -15.35
C ILE A 132 -11.52 -13.21 -14.71
N LYS A 133 -11.32 -14.54 -14.78
CA LYS A 133 -12.22 -15.51 -14.15
C LYS A 133 -12.31 -15.29 -12.63
N ILE A 134 -11.18 -15.02 -11.98
CA ILE A 134 -11.09 -14.77 -10.54
C ILE A 134 -11.86 -13.50 -10.16
N LEU A 135 -11.70 -12.41 -10.89
CA LEU A 135 -12.43 -11.18 -10.66
C LEU A 135 -13.94 -11.39 -10.85
N CYS A 136 -14.36 -12.05 -11.92
CA CYS A 136 -15.77 -12.37 -12.17
C CYS A 136 -16.38 -13.23 -11.05
N GLU A 137 -15.71 -14.32 -10.65
CA GLU A 137 -16.18 -15.20 -9.58
C GLU A 137 -16.12 -14.51 -8.21
N GLY A 138 -15.13 -13.65 -7.99
CA GLY A 138 -14.96 -12.85 -6.78
C GLY A 138 -16.12 -11.89 -6.55
N VAL A 139 -16.53 -11.16 -7.59
CA VAL A 139 -17.68 -10.24 -7.53
C VAL A 139 -18.99 -11.00 -7.27
N LYS A 140 -19.21 -12.12 -7.98
CA LYS A 140 -20.38 -12.99 -7.72
C LYS A 140 -20.40 -13.47 -6.28
N LYS A 141 -19.26 -13.94 -5.75
CA LYS A 141 -19.15 -14.43 -4.38
C LYS A 141 -19.35 -13.33 -3.35
N LEU A 142 -18.82 -12.13 -3.61
CA LEU A 142 -19.01 -10.96 -2.76
C LEU A 142 -20.49 -10.63 -2.58
N ARG A 143 -21.23 -10.59 -3.70
CA ARG A 143 -22.68 -10.37 -3.68
C ARG A 143 -23.41 -11.44 -2.87
N GLU A 144 -23.07 -12.71 -3.06
CA GLU A 144 -23.68 -13.82 -2.31
C GLU A 144 -23.46 -13.67 -0.80
N LEU A 145 -22.21 -13.39 -0.39
CA LEU A 145 -21.85 -13.20 1.02
C LEU A 145 -22.57 -11.98 1.62
N HIS A 146 -22.59 -10.86 0.89
CA HIS A 146 -23.27 -9.64 1.31
C HIS A 146 -24.77 -9.87 1.56
N LEU A 147 -25.47 -10.51 0.62
CA LEU A 147 -26.89 -10.81 0.75
C LEU A 147 -27.19 -11.75 1.94
N LYS A 148 -26.33 -12.75 2.19
CA LYS A 148 -26.44 -13.63 3.36
C LYS A 148 -26.27 -12.85 4.66
N THR A 149 -25.28 -11.97 4.74
CA THR A 149 -25.07 -11.11 5.92
C THR A 149 -26.26 -10.19 6.18
N MET A 150 -26.86 -9.61 5.13
CA MET A 150 -28.04 -8.75 5.27
C MET A 150 -29.27 -9.52 5.78
N LYS A 151 -29.53 -10.72 5.25
CA LYS A 151 -30.64 -11.57 5.74
C LYS A 151 -30.50 -11.89 7.22
N ASN A 152 -29.30 -12.26 7.67
CA ASN A 152 -29.03 -12.59 9.06
C ASN A 152 -29.14 -11.39 10.03
N LYS A 153 -28.99 -10.16 9.52
CA LYS A 153 -29.18 -8.94 10.31
C LYS A 153 -30.65 -8.56 10.47
N GLY A 154 -31.50 -8.85 9.47
CA GLY A 154 -32.94 -8.59 9.52
C GLY A 154 -33.77 -9.66 10.23
N THR A 155 -33.14 -10.70 10.78
CA THR A 155 -33.80 -11.77 11.58
C THR A 155 -33.55 -11.63 13.08
N LYS A 156 -32.95 -10.52 13.52
CA LYS A 156 -32.85 -10.10 14.92
C LYS A 156 -33.70 -8.87 15.14
#